data_AF-A0A2E6QD73-F1
#
_entry.id   AF-A0A2E6QD73-F1
#
_cell.length_a   1.000
_cell.length_b   1.000
_cell.length_c   1.000
_cell.angle_alpha   90.00
_cell.angle_beta   90.00
_cell.angle_gamma   90.00
#
_symmetry.space_group_name_H-M   'P 1'
#
loop_
_entity.id
_entity.type
_entity.pdbx_description
1 polymer ?
#
loop_
_entity_poly.entity_id
_entity_poly.type
_entity_poly.pdbx_seq_one_letter_code
_entity_poly.pdbx_strand_id
1 'polypeptide(L)'
;MNPLRLAPWLALFAALLLMMQTIWLLHLTFFVGGGFLLPAIYSGAISLPLFFFARGGWRLLKGSVSGKQDSMIGAGLALIVGFLLMVFGSVASIATVYTMFFCFFSAIAGFVSVMLVNRASKEIDKK
;
A
#
# COMPACT_ATOMS: atom_id res chain seq x y z
N MET A 1 9.61 10.30 -20.43
CA MET A 1 10.06 10.29 -19.02
C MET A 1 10.70 8.95 -18.72
N ASN A 2 11.81 8.91 -17.98
CA ASN A 2 12.53 7.67 -17.69
C ASN A 2 11.65 6.77 -16.79
N PRO A 3 11.14 5.61 -17.24
CA PRO A 3 10.15 4.81 -16.50
C PRO A 3 10.65 4.35 -15.11
N LEU A 4 11.97 4.24 -14.97
CA LEU A 4 12.68 4.04 -13.70
C LEU A 4 12.40 5.12 -12.65
N ARG A 5 12.28 6.37 -13.08
CA ARG A 5 12.00 7.48 -12.14
C ARG A 5 10.58 7.39 -11.59
N LEU A 6 9.64 6.74 -12.29
CA LEU A 6 8.25 6.66 -11.89
C LEU A 6 8.01 5.58 -10.80
N ALA A 7 8.81 4.51 -10.80
CA ALA A 7 8.68 3.41 -9.85
C ALA A 7 8.69 3.83 -8.35
N PRO A 8 9.66 4.63 -7.87
CA PRO A 8 9.64 5.10 -6.48
C PRO A 8 8.41 5.95 -6.17
N TRP A 9 7.96 6.80 -7.11
CA TRP A 9 6.77 7.62 -6.92
C TRP A 9 5.50 6.79 -6.81
N LEU A 10 5.39 5.70 -7.57
CA LEU A 10 4.26 4.77 -7.47
C LEU A 10 4.24 4.02 -6.12
N ALA A 11 5.40 3.65 -5.59
CA ALA A 11 5.49 3.05 -4.26
C ALA A 11 5.12 4.06 -3.15
N LEU A 12 5.57 5.32 -3.28
CA LEU A 12 5.18 6.39 -2.36
C LEU A 12 3.70 6.76 -2.49
N PHE A 13 3.14 6.73 -3.69
CA PHE A 13 1.72 6.93 -3.94
C PHE A 13 0.87 5.83 -3.30
N ALA A 14 1.30 4.57 -3.41
CA ALA A 14 0.69 3.44 -2.70
C ALA A 14 0.70 3.68 -1.18
N ALA A 15 1.84 4.11 -0.62
CA ALA A 15 1.93 4.46 0.80
C ALA A 15 0.98 5.62 1.17
N LEU A 16 0.86 6.64 0.31
CA LEU A 16 -0.01 7.79 0.54
C LEU A 16 -1.50 7.40 0.55
N LEU A 17 -1.92 6.50 -0.34
CA LEU A 17 -3.28 5.95 -0.36
C LEU A 17 -3.61 5.26 0.97
N LEU A 18 -2.69 4.41 1.44
CA LEU A 18 -2.87 3.73 2.73
C LEU A 18 -2.84 4.71 3.90
N MET A 19 -2.00 5.75 3.83
CA MET A 19 -1.94 6.80 4.86
C MET A 19 -3.25 7.58 4.95
N MET A 20 -3.82 7.96 3.81
CA MET A 20 -5.12 8.63 3.75
C MET A 20 -6.20 7.74 4.38
N GLN A 21 -6.20 6.43 4.06
CA GLN A 21 -7.13 5.48 4.64
C GLN A 21 -6.92 5.31 6.15
N THR A 22 -5.68 5.25 6.62
CA THR A 22 -5.34 5.20 8.05
C THR A 22 -5.85 6.43 8.78
N ILE A 23 -5.62 7.63 8.26
CA ILE A 23 -6.10 8.88 8.86
C ILE A 23 -7.63 8.91 8.91
N TRP A 24 -8.30 8.47 7.85
CA TRP A 24 -9.75 8.44 7.80
C TRP A 24 -10.35 7.43 8.80
N LEU A 25 -9.78 6.23 8.90
CA LEU A 25 -10.18 5.25 9.93
C LEU A 25 -9.94 5.78 11.34
N LEU A 26 -8.81 6.46 11.55
CA LEU A 26 -8.45 7.07 12.81
C LEU A 26 -9.44 8.18 13.18
N HIS A 27 -9.81 9.02 12.22
CA HIS A 27 -10.83 10.05 12.37
C HIS A 27 -12.19 9.44 12.76
N LEU A 28 -12.61 8.35 12.12
CA LEU A 28 -13.83 7.62 12.50
C LEU A 28 -13.77 7.11 13.95
N THR A 29 -12.63 6.54 14.38
CA THR A 29 -12.48 6.08 15.78
C THR A 29 -12.55 7.20 16.81
N PHE A 30 -11.97 8.37 16.52
CA PHE A 30 -11.87 9.45 17.50
C PHE A 30 -13.09 10.39 17.51
N PHE A 31 -13.73 10.64 16.36
CA PHE A 31 -14.73 11.71 16.23
C PHE A 31 -16.17 11.22 16.07
N VAL A 32 -16.39 9.97 15.63
CA VAL A 32 -17.77 9.46 15.38
C VAL A 32 -18.36 8.75 16.60
N GLY A 33 -17.58 8.54 17.67
CA GLY A 33 -18.07 8.29 19.03
C GLY A 33 -18.81 6.95 19.25
N GLY A 34 -18.20 6.08 20.06
CA GLY A 34 -18.91 4.95 20.69
C GLY A 34 -18.48 3.56 20.24
N GLY A 35 -17.36 3.06 20.77
CA GLY A 35 -17.15 1.61 20.90
C GLY A 35 -16.68 0.86 19.65
N PHE A 36 -15.75 1.39 18.86
CA PHE A 36 -15.26 0.69 17.67
C PHE A 36 -13.77 0.32 17.79
N LEU A 37 -13.50 -0.87 18.36
CA LEU A 37 -12.19 -1.53 18.28
C LEU A 37 -11.78 -1.80 16.82
N LEU A 38 -12.77 -1.99 15.94
CA LEU A 38 -12.62 -2.42 14.56
C LEU A 38 -11.81 -1.45 13.66
N PRO A 39 -12.10 -0.13 13.58
CA PRO A 39 -11.30 0.81 12.80
C PRO A 39 -9.87 0.97 13.35
N ALA A 40 -9.67 0.80 14.65
CA ALA A 40 -8.33 0.77 15.24
C ALA A 40 -7.55 -0.48 14.81
N ILE A 41 -8.20 -1.65 14.78
CA ILE A 41 -7.62 -2.89 14.24
C ILE A 41 -7.30 -2.72 12.75
N TYR A 42 -8.21 -2.13 11.96
CA TYR A 42 -7.99 -1.89 10.53
C TYR A 42 -6.81 -0.92 10.30
N SER A 43 -6.73 0.15 11.08
CA SER A 43 -5.58 1.07 11.07
C SER A 43 -4.26 0.34 11.38
N GLY A 44 -4.26 -0.54 12.39
CA GLY A 44 -3.12 -1.42 12.70
C GLY A 44 -2.75 -2.38 11.56
N ALA A 45 -3.74 -2.99 10.91
CA ALA A 45 -3.50 -3.91 9.80
C ALA A 45 -2.90 -3.21 8.56
N ILE A 46 -3.31 -1.96 8.29
CA ILE A 46 -2.88 -1.18 7.11
C ILE A 46 -1.52 -0.50 7.32
N SER A 47 -1.14 -0.23 8.57
CA SER A 47 0.13 0.45 8.87
C SER A 47 1.37 -0.39 8.51
N LEU A 48 1.25 -1.73 8.53
CA LEU A 48 2.27 -2.66 8.02
C LEU A 48 2.57 -2.46 6.51
N PRO A 49 1.61 -2.65 5.58
CA PRO A 49 1.85 -2.42 4.17
C PRO A 49 2.27 -0.97 3.87
N LEU A 50 1.73 0.02 4.60
CA LEU A 50 2.15 1.42 4.49
C LEU A 50 3.65 1.59 4.78
N PHE A 51 4.14 1.02 5.88
CA PHE A 51 5.56 1.10 6.24
C PHE A 51 6.46 0.49 5.17
N PHE A 52 6.09 -0.68 4.63
CA PHE A 52 6.84 -1.34 3.57
C PHE A 52 6.84 -0.54 2.27
N PHE A 53 5.71 0.07 1.89
CA PHE A 53 5.64 0.93 0.70
C PHE A 53 6.46 2.22 0.86
N ALA A 54 6.36 2.88 2.01
CA ALA A 54 7.13 4.10 2.28
C ALA A 54 8.65 3.81 2.27
N ARG A 55 9.06 2.73 2.95
CA ARG A 55 10.45 2.27 2.99
C ARG A 55 10.93 1.82 1.61
N GLY A 56 10.10 1.10 0.86
CA GLY A 56 10.37 0.65 -0.51
C GLY A 56 10.56 1.82 -1.47
N GLY A 57 9.63 2.77 -1.48
CA GLY A 57 9.72 4.00 -2.28
C GLY A 57 10.95 4.83 -1.95
N TRP A 58 11.26 5.00 -0.65
CA TRP A 58 12.46 5.71 -0.22
C TRP A 58 13.77 5.02 -0.64
N ARG A 59 13.84 3.69 -0.54
CA ARG A 59 15.00 2.90 -0.98
C ARG A 59 15.17 2.90 -2.49
N LEU A 60 14.06 2.88 -3.24
CA LEU A 60 14.07 3.03 -4.70
C LEU A 60 14.55 4.42 -5.13
N LEU A 61 14.19 5.48 -4.40
CA LEU A 61 14.75 6.83 -4.64
C LEU A 61 16.27 6.87 -4.43
N LYS A 62 16.78 6.13 -3.44
CA LYS A 62 18.22 5.98 -3.19
C LYS A 62 18.92 5.00 -4.15
N GLY A 63 18.20 4.43 -5.13
CA GLY A 63 18.75 3.48 -6.10
C GLY A 63 19.03 2.08 -5.53
N SER A 64 18.51 1.74 -4.34
CA SER A 64 18.74 0.43 -3.73
C SER A 64 17.78 -0.62 -4.26
N VAL A 65 18.33 -1.78 -4.65
CA VAL A 65 17.57 -2.96 -5.10
C VAL A 65 16.64 -3.50 -4.01
N SER A 66 16.98 -3.27 -2.73
CA SER A 66 16.13 -3.66 -1.59
C SER A 66 14.75 -2.98 -1.59
N GLY A 67 14.63 -1.81 -2.23
CA GLY A 67 13.36 -1.09 -2.34
C GLY A 67 12.31 -1.82 -3.18
N LYS A 68 12.75 -2.65 -4.15
CA LYS A 68 11.86 -3.53 -4.93
C LYS A 68 11.25 -4.61 -4.03
N GLN A 69 12.05 -5.25 -3.20
CA GLN A 69 11.60 -6.32 -2.31
C GLN A 69 10.61 -5.76 -1.27
N ASP A 70 10.93 -4.61 -0.66
CA ASP A 70 10.04 -3.95 0.28
C ASP A 70 8.70 -3.55 -0.38
N SER A 71 8.71 -3.03 -1.61
CA SER A 71 7.49 -2.69 -2.36
C SER A 71 6.65 -3.93 -2.71
N MET A 72 7.30 -5.06 -3.00
CA MET A 72 6.63 -6.33 -3.26
C MET A 72 5.97 -6.89 -2.00
N ILE A 73 6.66 -6.82 -0.85
CA ILE A 73 6.10 -7.22 0.45
C ILE A 73 4.90 -6.33 0.80
N GLY A 74 5.03 -5.01 0.63
CA GLY A 74 3.94 -4.06 0.85
C GLY A 74 2.70 -4.37 0.00
N ALA A 75 2.89 -4.69 -1.28
CA ALA A 75 1.80 -5.06 -2.17
C ALA A 75 1.13 -6.40 -1.80
N GLY A 76 1.93 -7.39 -1.39
CA GLY A 76 1.40 -8.66 -0.89
C GLY A 76 0.58 -8.48 0.38
N LEU A 77 1.08 -7.71 1.35
CA LEU A 77 0.36 -7.41 2.59
C LEU A 77 -0.93 -6.62 2.32
N ALA A 78 -0.90 -5.64 1.43
CA ALA A 78 -2.10 -4.88 1.06
C ALA A 78 -3.17 -5.77 0.41
N LEU A 79 -2.79 -6.73 -0.44
CA LEU A 79 -3.73 -7.72 -0.97
C LEU A 79 -4.30 -8.63 0.12
N ILE A 80 -3.47 -9.12 1.03
CA ILE A 80 -3.93 -9.99 2.13
C ILE A 80 -4.93 -9.24 2.99
N VAL A 81 -4.64 -8.00 3.38
CA VAL A 81 -5.55 -7.15 4.17
C VAL A 81 -6.85 -6.90 3.41
N GLY A 82 -6.78 -6.50 2.14
CA GLY A 82 -7.97 -6.27 1.30
C GLY A 82 -8.84 -7.52 1.15
N PHE A 83 -8.21 -8.69 0.97
CA PHE A 83 -8.91 -9.96 0.83
C PHE A 83 -9.54 -10.43 2.14
N LEU A 84 -8.83 -10.31 3.28
CA LEU A 84 -9.39 -10.63 4.59
C LEU A 84 -10.61 -9.75 4.90
N LEU A 85 -10.56 -8.47 4.55
CA LEU A 85 -11.71 -7.58 4.67
C LEU A 85 -12.86 -7.98 3.73
N MET A 86 -12.57 -8.58 2.58
CA MET A 86 -13.60 -9.12 1.68
C MET A 86 -14.31 -10.34 2.27
N VAL A 87 -13.56 -11.25 2.87
CA VAL A 87 -14.09 -12.51 3.39
C VAL A 87 -14.80 -12.32 4.73
N PHE A 88 -14.23 -11.50 5.61
CA PHE A 88 -14.68 -11.37 7.00
C PHE A 88 -15.31 -10.01 7.32
N GLY A 89 -15.15 -9.03 6.44
CA GLY A 89 -15.72 -7.70 6.65
C GLY A 89 -17.18 -7.62 6.20
N SER A 90 -17.98 -6.87 6.94
CA SER A 90 -19.35 -6.57 6.53
C SER A 90 -19.34 -5.56 5.38
N VAL A 91 -19.87 -5.95 4.22
CA VAL A 91 -20.00 -5.07 3.03
C VAL A 91 -20.98 -3.91 3.30
N ALA A 92 -21.83 -4.01 4.33
CA ALA A 92 -22.68 -2.91 4.77
C ALA A 92 -21.89 -1.80 5.50
N SER A 93 -20.66 -2.08 5.93
CA SER A 93 -19.78 -1.08 6.54
C SER A 93 -19.05 -0.30 5.46
N ILE A 94 -19.41 0.98 5.32
CA ILE A 94 -18.70 1.95 4.48
C ILE A 94 -17.19 1.95 4.78
N ALA A 95 -16.79 1.79 6.05
CA ALA A 95 -15.38 1.75 6.43
C ALA A 95 -14.64 0.53 5.86
N THR A 96 -15.29 -0.62 5.85
CA THR A 96 -14.74 -1.86 5.28
C THR A 96 -14.59 -1.73 3.77
N VAL A 97 -15.63 -1.26 3.08
CA VAL A 97 -15.65 -1.12 1.62
C VAL A 97 -14.56 -0.16 1.13
N TYR A 98 -14.44 1.03 1.72
CA TYR A 98 -13.36 1.96 1.34
C TYR A 98 -11.99 1.35 1.63
N THR A 99 -11.79 0.74 2.80
CA THR A 99 -10.50 0.13 3.13
C THR A 99 -10.10 -0.93 2.11
N MET A 100 -11.04 -1.75 1.65
CA MET A 100 -10.77 -2.75 0.61
C MET A 100 -10.31 -2.08 -0.69
N PHE A 101 -11.02 -1.07 -1.19
CA PHE A 101 -10.63 -0.36 -2.41
C PHE A 101 -9.24 0.27 -2.29
N PHE A 102 -8.96 0.98 -1.19
CA PHE A 102 -7.66 1.59 -0.96
C PHE A 102 -6.53 0.55 -0.88
N CYS A 103 -6.77 -0.60 -0.25
CA CYS A 103 -5.82 -1.72 -0.25
C CYS A 103 -5.58 -2.28 -1.66
N PHE A 104 -6.63 -2.48 -2.46
CA PHE A 104 -6.48 -2.97 -3.84
C PHE A 104 -5.74 -1.98 -4.73
N PHE A 105 -6.09 -0.70 -4.71
CA PHE A 105 -5.41 0.33 -5.50
C PHE A 105 -3.95 0.49 -5.07
N SER A 106 -3.67 0.45 -3.76
CA SER A 106 -2.30 0.45 -3.23
C SER A 106 -1.52 -0.77 -3.70
N ALA A 107 -2.12 -1.96 -3.71
CA ALA A 107 -1.46 -3.16 -4.20
C ALA A 107 -1.15 -3.06 -5.69
N ILE A 108 -2.10 -2.61 -6.52
CA ILE A 108 -1.89 -2.41 -7.95
C ILE A 108 -0.74 -1.43 -8.20
N ALA A 109 -0.75 -0.26 -7.55
CA ALA A 109 0.33 0.73 -7.66
C ALA A 109 1.69 0.14 -7.24
N GLY A 110 1.69 -0.64 -6.16
CA GLY A 110 2.86 -1.39 -5.69
C GLY A 110 3.41 -2.39 -6.70
N PHE A 111 2.56 -3.23 -7.30
CA PHE A 111 2.96 -4.19 -8.32
C PHE A 111 3.45 -3.50 -9.60
N VAL A 112 2.81 -2.40 -10.02
CA VAL A 112 3.27 -1.61 -11.17
C VAL A 112 4.66 -1.03 -10.89
N SER A 113 4.90 -0.51 -9.69
CA SER A 113 6.25 -0.06 -9.27
C SER A 113 7.28 -1.18 -9.42
N VAL A 114 7.00 -2.38 -8.88
CA VAL A 114 7.89 -3.56 -8.98
C VAL A 114 8.11 -3.98 -10.43
N MET A 115 7.07 -3.97 -11.27
CA MET A 115 7.18 -4.30 -12.70
C MET A 115 8.07 -3.33 -13.45
N LEU A 116 7.99 -2.03 -13.16
CA LEU A 116 8.85 -1.02 -13.78
C LEU A 116 10.32 -1.21 -13.42
N VAL A 117 10.61 -1.50 -12.14
CA VAL A 117 11.99 -1.81 -11.71
C VAL A 117 12.52 -3.08 -12.39
N ASN A 118 11.69 -4.12 -12.50
CA ASN A 118 12.05 -5.36 -13.17
C ASN A 118 12.37 -5.18 -14.66
N ARG A 119 11.55 -4.41 -15.38
CA ARG A 119 11.78 -4.13 -16.80
C ARG A 119 13.08 -3.37 -17.00
N ALA A 120 13.31 -2.36 -16.17
CA ALA A 120 14.52 -1.57 -16.22
C ALA A 120 15.80 -2.37 -15.94
N SER A 121 15.78 -3.26 -14.95
CA SER A 121 16.92 -4.14 -14.66
C SER A 121 17.27 -5.03 -15.85
N LYS A 122 16.27 -5.54 -16.56
CA LYS A 122 16.47 -6.41 -17.75
C LYS A 122 16.97 -5.66 -18.98
N GLU A 123 16.71 -4.35 -19.10
CA GLU A 123 17.26 -3.52 -20.17
C GLU A 123 18.73 -3.16 -19.94
N ILE A 124 19.17 -3.08 -18.68
CA ILE A 124 20.57 -2.82 -18.33
C ILE A 124 21.43 -4.06 -18.59
N ASP A 125 20.97 -5.27 -18.24
CA ASP A 125 21.70 -6.53 -18.47
C ASP A 125 21.85 -6.91 -19.97
N LYS A 126 21.10 -6.26 -20.87
CA LYS A 126 21.16 -6.51 -22.31
C LYS A 126 22.12 -5.57 -23.06
N LYS A 127 22.72 -4.60 -22.38
CA LYS A 127 23.72 -3.67 -22.91
C LYS A 127 25.12 -4.06 -22.45
#